data_AF-A0A3E2NVT4-F1
#
_entry.id   AF-A0A3E2NVT4-F1
#
_cell.length_a   1.000
_cell.length_b   1.000
_cell.length_c   1.000
_cell.angle_alpha   90.00
_cell.angle_beta   90.00
_cell.angle_gamma   90.00
#
_symmetry.space_group_name_H-M   'P 1'
#
loop_
_entity.id
_entity.type
_entity.pdbx_description
1 polymer ?
#
loop_
_entity_poly.entity_id
_entity_poly.type
_entity_poly.pdbx_seq_one_letter_code
_entity_poly.pdbx_strand_id
1 'polypeptide(L)'
;MTSSPQVQDLKPLLSVFREGLIRGVISKEEIVAWADQRIEEADEPDYFLIEISLSRDINGLVEVFNKHVEPTDDPIYIRTLLGHIYHKQPIYDINEVENIAALVGSLYSPLKLTAFENSTIYNFDEYVIFYLPDSTQLQVELINFLSMYKAFTLDNYDQWADINEQVLELLKVEEASAEELDELIFRAKLKKDKRRKWRRKLVAGALLLVPFGFGIIVIKVVFQPSDNRLLLVGSGSCFLAMLGRQLLQKSEK
;
A
#
# COMPACT_ATOMS: atom_id res chain seq x y z
N MET A 1 -12.68 -41.95 -22.89
CA MET A 1 -11.40 -41.74 -23.58
C MET A 1 -11.18 -40.25 -23.63
N THR A 2 -10.56 -39.69 -22.59
CA THR A 2 -10.16 -38.29 -22.55
C THR A 2 -8.70 -38.26 -22.95
N SER A 3 -8.41 -37.74 -24.13
CA SER A 3 -7.04 -37.47 -24.54
C SER A 3 -6.41 -36.47 -23.58
N SER A 4 -5.14 -36.67 -23.21
CA SER A 4 -4.37 -35.67 -22.45
C SER A 4 -4.46 -34.30 -23.15
N PRO A 5 -4.61 -33.19 -22.41
CA PRO A 5 -4.51 -31.85 -23.00
C PRO A 5 -3.17 -31.72 -23.72
N GLN A 6 -3.20 -31.14 -24.92
CA GLN A 6 -1.98 -30.92 -25.69
C GLN A 6 -1.20 -29.78 -25.05
N VAL A 7 0.14 -29.82 -25.14
CA VAL A 7 1.00 -28.77 -24.57
C VAL A 7 0.60 -27.35 -25.02
N GLN A 8 0.05 -27.22 -26.22
CA GLN A 8 -0.44 -25.94 -26.76
C GLN A 8 -1.59 -25.35 -25.93
N ASP A 9 -2.49 -26.19 -25.43
CA ASP A 9 -3.65 -25.78 -24.62
C ASP A 9 -3.23 -25.38 -23.20
N LEU A 10 -2.07 -25.86 -22.75
CA LEU A 10 -1.52 -25.61 -21.42
C LEU A 10 -0.64 -24.36 -21.36
N LYS A 11 -0.35 -23.71 -22.49
CA LYS A 11 0.58 -22.56 -22.55
C LYS A 11 0.34 -21.50 -21.46
N PRO A 12 -0.89 -21.02 -21.21
CA PRO A 12 -1.13 -20.04 -20.16
C PRO A 12 -0.72 -20.55 -18.77
N LEU A 13 -1.06 -21.81 -18.46
CA LEU A 13 -0.74 -22.45 -17.19
C LEU A 13 0.78 -22.64 -17.03
N LEU A 14 1.47 -23.05 -18.09
CA LEU A 14 2.91 -23.22 -18.10
C LEU A 14 3.65 -21.89 -17.89
N SER A 15 3.14 -20.78 -18.43
CA SER A 15 3.66 -19.44 -18.14
C SER A 15 3.52 -19.08 -16.66
N VAL A 16 2.38 -19.41 -16.04
CA VAL A 16 2.16 -19.21 -14.58
C VAL A 16 3.11 -20.08 -13.77
N PHE A 17 3.25 -21.37 -14.09
CA PHE A 17 4.19 -22.26 -13.40
C PHE A 17 5.62 -21.78 -13.49
N ARG A 18 6.06 -21.37 -14.68
CA ARG A 18 7.42 -20.84 -14.86
C ARG A 18 7.66 -19.59 -14.01
N GLU A 19 6.79 -18.59 -14.11
CA GLU A 19 6.96 -17.34 -13.34
C GLU A 19 6.77 -17.56 -11.83
N GLY A 20 5.80 -18.36 -11.43
CA GLY A 20 5.53 -18.71 -10.04
C GLY A 20 6.70 -19.45 -9.41
N LEU A 21 7.34 -20.36 -10.14
CA LEU A 21 8.51 -21.10 -9.70
C LEU A 21 9.73 -20.19 -9.55
N ILE A 22 10.00 -19.30 -10.52
CA ILE A 22 11.12 -18.34 -10.47
C ILE A 22 10.98 -17.40 -9.26
N ARG A 23 9.74 -17.03 -8.91
CA ARG A 23 9.44 -16.08 -7.83
C ARG A 23 9.21 -16.75 -6.48
N GLY A 24 9.21 -18.08 -6.41
CA GLY A 24 8.94 -18.82 -5.18
C GLY A 24 7.47 -18.79 -4.72
N VAL A 25 6.55 -18.40 -5.61
CA VAL A 25 5.10 -18.42 -5.35
C VAL A 25 4.54 -19.85 -5.47
N ILE A 26 5.07 -20.64 -6.40
CA ILE A 26 4.68 -22.03 -6.65
C ILE A 26 5.90 -22.91 -6.44
N SER A 27 5.76 -23.98 -5.65
CA SER A 27 6.87 -24.91 -5.41
C SER A 27 7.05 -25.89 -6.57
N LYS A 28 8.26 -26.44 -6.70
CA LYS A 28 8.53 -27.53 -7.65
C LYS A 28 7.64 -28.74 -7.35
N GLU A 29 7.47 -29.05 -6.07
CA GLU A 29 6.69 -30.19 -5.59
C GLU A 29 5.21 -30.06 -5.98
N GLU A 30 4.65 -28.85 -5.93
CA GLU A 30 3.27 -28.60 -6.37
C GLU A 30 3.09 -28.81 -7.87
N ILE A 31 4.04 -28.33 -8.68
CA ILE A 31 4.02 -28.52 -10.14
C ILE A 31 4.20 -29.99 -10.52
N VAL A 32 5.11 -30.69 -9.84
CA VAL A 32 5.35 -32.13 -10.06
C VAL A 32 4.10 -32.92 -9.69
N ALA A 33 3.49 -32.65 -8.53
CA ALA A 33 2.25 -33.31 -8.12
C ALA A 33 1.11 -33.06 -9.12
N TRP A 34 1.00 -31.85 -9.66
CA TRP A 34 0.06 -31.54 -10.73
C TRP A 34 0.33 -32.39 -12.00
N ALA A 35 1.59 -32.52 -12.42
CA ALA A 35 1.95 -33.31 -13.59
C ALA A 35 1.69 -34.81 -13.38
N ASP A 36 2.04 -35.33 -12.21
CA ASP A 36 1.81 -36.72 -11.80
C ASP A 36 0.32 -37.06 -11.86
N GLN A 37 -0.53 -36.20 -11.32
CA GLN A 37 -1.98 -36.37 -11.40
C GLN A 37 -2.47 -36.46 -12.85
N ARG A 38 -1.98 -35.58 -13.74
CA ARG A 38 -2.37 -35.61 -15.16
C ARG A 38 -1.86 -36.85 -15.90
N ILE A 39 -0.70 -37.38 -15.50
CA ILE A 39 -0.19 -38.64 -16.02
C ILE A 39 -1.10 -39.80 -15.61
N GLU A 40 -1.54 -39.84 -14.34
CA GLU A 40 -2.43 -40.89 -13.83
C GLU A 40 -3.82 -40.88 -14.49
N GLU A 41 -4.32 -39.70 -14.86
CA GLU A 41 -5.64 -39.52 -15.49
C GLU A 41 -5.66 -39.82 -17.00
N ALA A 42 -4.49 -39.85 -17.66
CA ALA A 42 -4.39 -40.00 -19.11
C ALA A 42 -4.10 -41.45 -19.52
N ASP A 43 -4.89 -41.98 -20.47
CA ASP A 43 -4.62 -43.29 -21.10
C ASP A 43 -3.26 -43.31 -21.82
N GLU A 44 -2.90 -42.18 -22.45
CA GLU A 44 -1.63 -41.93 -23.12
C GLU A 44 -1.12 -40.53 -22.70
N PRO A 45 -0.28 -40.43 -21.65
CA PRO A 45 0.23 -39.16 -21.17
C PRO A 45 1.23 -38.54 -22.14
N ASP A 46 1.18 -37.22 -22.31
CA ASP A 46 2.17 -36.49 -23.08
C ASP A 46 3.56 -36.63 -22.45
N TYR A 47 4.58 -36.90 -23.27
CA TYR A 47 5.97 -37.01 -22.83
C TYR A 47 6.45 -35.74 -22.10
N PHE A 48 5.90 -34.58 -22.44
CA PHE A 48 6.15 -33.33 -21.73
C PHE A 48 5.78 -33.39 -20.24
N LEU A 49 4.64 -34.02 -19.88
CA LEU A 49 4.24 -34.18 -18.48
C LEU A 49 5.23 -35.07 -17.73
N ILE A 50 5.77 -36.10 -18.41
CA ILE A 50 6.80 -36.97 -17.86
C ILE A 50 8.11 -36.19 -17.61
N GLU A 51 8.51 -35.28 -18.51
CA GLU A 51 9.68 -34.41 -18.28
C GLU A 51 9.51 -33.53 -17.02
N ILE A 52 8.30 -32.99 -16.80
CA ILE A 52 7.99 -32.22 -15.58
C ILE A 52 8.13 -33.10 -14.34
N SER A 53 7.46 -34.25 -14.32
CA SER A 53 7.46 -35.20 -13.19
C SER A 53 8.88 -35.63 -12.80
N LEU A 54 9.75 -35.87 -13.78
CA LEU A 54 11.14 -36.31 -13.56
C LEU A 54 12.14 -35.18 -13.31
N SER A 55 11.69 -33.92 -13.25
CA SER A 55 12.57 -32.77 -13.03
C SER A 55 13.18 -32.79 -11.62
N ARG A 56 14.52 -32.80 -11.56
CA ARG A 56 15.27 -32.98 -10.30
C ARG A 56 15.27 -31.73 -9.43
N ASP A 57 15.45 -30.58 -10.07
CA ASP A 57 15.58 -29.28 -9.42
C ASP A 57 14.82 -28.19 -10.17
N ILE A 58 14.74 -27.01 -9.55
CA ILE A 58 14.03 -25.84 -10.06
C ILE A 58 14.57 -25.41 -11.43
N ASN A 59 15.89 -25.44 -11.64
CA ASN A 59 16.50 -25.00 -12.89
C ASN A 59 16.13 -25.94 -14.04
N GLY A 60 16.19 -27.26 -13.81
CA GLY A 60 15.76 -28.25 -14.79
C GLY A 60 14.29 -28.09 -15.18
N LEU A 61 13.41 -27.81 -14.20
CA LEU A 61 12.00 -27.58 -14.47
C LEU A 61 11.76 -26.27 -15.27
N VAL A 62 12.50 -25.20 -14.95
CA VAL A 62 12.46 -23.95 -15.74
C VAL A 62 12.96 -24.18 -17.17
N GLU A 63 14.00 -24.98 -17.37
CA GLU A 63 14.49 -25.36 -18.70
C GLU A 63 13.44 -26.13 -19.51
N VAL A 64 12.71 -27.05 -18.87
CA VAL A 64 11.58 -27.75 -19.50
C VAL A 64 10.53 -26.75 -19.98
N PHE A 65 10.12 -25.79 -19.13
CA PHE A 65 9.13 -24.78 -19.52
C PHE A 65 9.62 -23.85 -20.63
N ASN A 66 10.89 -23.43 -20.62
CA ASN A 66 11.46 -22.54 -21.64
C ASN A 66 11.40 -23.11 -23.07
N LYS A 67 11.23 -24.43 -23.23
CA LYS A 67 11.05 -25.06 -24.56
C LYS A 67 9.65 -24.79 -25.14
N HIS A 68 8.67 -24.45 -24.31
CA HIS A 68 7.25 -24.42 -24.69
C HIS A 68 6.56 -23.07 -24.47
N VAL A 69 7.06 -22.26 -23.53
CA VAL A 69 6.53 -20.94 -23.25
C VAL A 69 7.61 -19.87 -23.30
N GLU A 70 7.27 -18.75 -23.92
CA GLU A 70 8.07 -17.54 -23.90
C GLU A 70 7.64 -16.63 -22.75
N PRO A 71 8.52 -15.72 -22.28
CA PRO A 71 8.10 -14.62 -21.43
C PRO A 71 6.95 -13.85 -22.08
N THR A 72 5.94 -13.54 -21.29
CA THR A 72 4.70 -12.94 -21.77
C THR A 72 4.36 -11.69 -20.96
N ASP A 73 3.78 -10.71 -21.64
CA ASP A 73 3.41 -9.42 -21.06
C ASP A 73 1.94 -9.32 -20.63
N ASP A 74 1.18 -10.38 -20.82
CA ASP A 74 -0.22 -10.41 -20.40
C ASP A 74 -0.31 -10.42 -18.84
N PRO A 75 -1.13 -9.54 -18.24
CA PRO A 75 -1.24 -9.44 -16.78
C PRO A 75 -1.93 -10.63 -16.12
N ILE A 76 -2.66 -11.46 -16.88
CA ILE A 76 -3.42 -12.59 -16.33
C ILE A 76 -2.54 -13.48 -15.47
N TYR A 77 -1.30 -13.77 -15.88
CA TYR A 77 -0.44 -14.68 -15.11
C TYR A 77 -0.07 -14.11 -13.74
N ILE A 78 0.18 -12.79 -13.63
CA ILE A 78 0.46 -12.16 -12.33
C ILE A 78 -0.80 -12.22 -11.45
N ARG A 79 -1.97 -11.96 -12.03
CA ARG A 79 -3.26 -12.05 -11.33
C ARG A 79 -3.57 -13.46 -10.86
N THR A 80 -3.22 -14.47 -11.66
CA THR A 80 -3.29 -15.88 -11.25
C THR A 80 -2.34 -16.17 -10.09
N LEU A 81 -1.10 -15.66 -10.12
CA LEU A 81 -0.17 -15.81 -8.99
C LEU A 81 -0.70 -15.15 -7.71
N LEU A 82 -1.36 -13.99 -7.81
CA LEU A 82 -2.04 -13.36 -6.67
C LEU A 82 -3.19 -14.23 -6.14
N GLY A 83 -4.00 -14.82 -7.04
CA GLY A 83 -5.02 -15.80 -6.65
C GLY A 83 -4.43 -17.04 -5.98
N HIS A 84 -3.29 -17.54 -6.48
CA HIS A 84 -2.59 -18.67 -5.88
C HIS A 84 -2.11 -18.37 -4.45
N ILE A 85 -1.53 -17.18 -4.25
CA ILE A 85 -1.12 -16.69 -2.92
C ILE A 85 -2.31 -16.67 -1.97
N TYR A 86 -3.46 -16.16 -2.41
CA TYR A 86 -4.70 -16.14 -1.62
C TYR A 86 -5.12 -17.53 -1.12
N HIS A 87 -5.00 -18.56 -1.97
CA HIS A 87 -5.45 -19.91 -1.64
C HIS A 87 -4.44 -20.74 -0.83
N LYS A 88 -3.15 -20.48 -1.00
CA LYS A 88 -2.09 -21.37 -0.50
C LYS A 88 -1.30 -20.82 0.68
N GLN A 89 -1.21 -19.50 0.81
CA GLN A 89 -0.43 -18.90 1.89
C GLN A 89 -1.28 -18.74 3.16
N PRO A 90 -0.67 -18.80 4.36
CA PRO A 90 -1.37 -18.61 5.63
C PRO A 90 -1.69 -17.13 5.87
N ILE A 91 -2.48 -16.50 4.98
CA ILE A 91 -2.77 -15.06 5.01
C ILE A 91 -3.46 -14.58 6.31
N TYR A 92 -4.09 -15.51 7.03
CA TYR A 92 -4.74 -15.25 8.33
C TYR A 92 -3.79 -15.40 9.53
N ASP A 93 -2.56 -15.88 9.33
CA ASP A 93 -1.53 -15.87 10.36
C ASP A 93 -0.79 -14.53 10.38
N ILE A 94 -0.93 -13.82 11.50
CA ILE A 94 -0.31 -12.51 11.69
C ILE A 94 1.23 -12.58 11.65
N ASN A 95 1.83 -13.73 11.99
CA ASN A 95 3.28 -13.88 12.00
C ASN A 95 3.87 -14.03 10.58
N GLU A 96 3.04 -14.40 9.60
CA GLU A 96 3.46 -14.62 8.21
C GLU A 96 3.12 -13.46 7.28
N VAL A 97 2.32 -12.50 7.75
CA VAL A 97 1.79 -11.41 6.91
C VAL A 97 2.90 -10.61 6.21
N GLU A 98 4.03 -10.37 6.87
CA GLU A 98 5.17 -9.63 6.30
C GLU A 98 5.86 -10.43 5.19
N ASN A 99 6.04 -11.74 5.38
CA ASN A 99 6.60 -12.62 4.36
C ASN A 99 5.69 -12.67 3.12
N ILE A 100 4.38 -12.73 3.34
CA ILE A 100 3.39 -12.76 2.26
C ILE A 100 3.32 -11.39 1.56
N ALA A 101 3.40 -10.28 2.31
CA ALA A 101 3.46 -8.94 1.74
C ALA A 101 4.70 -8.77 0.86
N ALA A 102 5.88 -9.26 1.30
CA ALA A 102 7.09 -9.27 0.48
C ALA A 102 6.95 -10.16 -0.76
N LEU A 103 6.31 -11.33 -0.64
CA LEU A 103 6.02 -12.20 -1.78
C LEU A 103 5.11 -11.51 -2.81
N VAL A 104 4.06 -10.81 -2.36
CA VAL A 104 3.20 -9.98 -3.22
C VAL A 104 3.98 -8.81 -3.82
N GLY A 105 4.83 -8.15 -3.03
CA GLY A 105 5.75 -7.09 -3.48
C GLY A 105 6.62 -7.54 -4.65
N SER A 106 7.11 -8.78 -4.61
CA SER A 106 7.92 -9.36 -5.69
C SER A 106 7.18 -9.47 -7.04
N LEU A 107 5.85 -9.35 -7.06
CA LEU A 107 5.02 -9.39 -8.26
C LEU A 107 4.80 -8.00 -8.89
N TYR A 108 5.42 -6.95 -8.34
CA TYR A 108 5.36 -5.60 -8.90
C TYR A 108 5.73 -5.58 -10.38
N SER A 109 4.85 -5.00 -11.22
CA SER A 109 5.05 -4.96 -12.67
C SER A 109 4.37 -3.73 -13.29
N PRO A 110 5.09 -2.59 -13.38
CA PRO A 110 4.50 -1.29 -13.72
C PRO A 110 3.97 -1.21 -15.15
N LEU A 111 4.43 -2.09 -16.03
CA LEU A 111 4.00 -2.12 -17.43
C LEU A 111 2.83 -3.10 -17.68
N LYS A 112 2.54 -3.99 -16.73
CA LYS A 112 1.55 -5.07 -16.91
C LYS A 112 0.28 -4.83 -16.10
N LEU A 113 0.42 -4.37 -14.86
CA LEU A 113 -0.70 -4.17 -13.95
C LEU A 113 -1.27 -2.74 -14.03
N THR A 114 -2.48 -2.55 -13.51
CA THR A 114 -3.13 -1.23 -13.38
C THR A 114 -2.39 -0.31 -12.41
N ALA A 115 -2.71 0.98 -12.42
CA ALA A 115 -2.08 1.93 -11.48
C ALA A 115 -2.48 1.61 -10.04
N PHE A 116 -3.74 1.28 -9.80
CA PHE A 116 -4.21 0.80 -8.50
C PHE A 116 -3.43 -0.42 -8.01
N GLU A 117 -3.33 -1.48 -8.82
CA GLU A 117 -2.56 -2.70 -8.48
C GLU A 117 -1.11 -2.38 -8.12
N ASN A 118 -0.41 -1.62 -8.96
CA ASN A 118 0.98 -1.26 -8.74
C ASN A 118 1.18 -0.42 -7.47
N SER A 119 0.28 0.55 -7.21
CA SER A 119 0.34 1.36 -6.00
C SER A 119 0.14 0.53 -4.72
N THR A 120 -0.83 -0.40 -4.75
CA THR A 120 -1.14 -1.28 -3.63
C THR A 120 -0.01 -2.27 -3.36
N ILE A 121 0.52 -2.91 -4.40
CA ILE A 121 1.67 -3.82 -4.30
C ILE A 121 2.90 -3.08 -3.77
N TYR A 122 3.15 -1.86 -4.23
CA TYR A 122 4.25 -1.03 -3.73
C TYR A 122 4.10 -0.73 -2.23
N ASN A 123 2.88 -0.45 -1.77
CA ASN A 123 2.64 -0.23 -0.33
C ASN A 123 2.93 -1.48 0.50
N PHE A 124 2.72 -2.69 -0.03
CA PHE A 124 3.06 -3.94 0.65
C PHE A 124 4.56 -4.23 0.67
N ASP A 125 5.30 -3.85 -0.38
CA ASP A 125 6.77 -3.94 -0.39
C ASP A 125 7.39 -2.99 0.64
N GLU A 126 6.84 -1.78 0.75
CA GLU A 126 7.26 -0.73 1.68
C GLU A 126 6.45 -0.74 3.00
N TYR A 127 5.98 -1.92 3.43
CA TYR A 127 5.01 -2.03 4.54
C TYR A 127 5.48 -1.37 5.84
N VAL A 128 6.79 -1.33 6.09
CA VAL A 128 7.42 -0.68 7.25
C VAL A 128 7.05 0.80 7.33
N ILE A 129 6.86 1.48 6.19
CA ILE A 129 6.50 2.89 6.10
C ILE A 129 5.01 3.11 6.41
N PHE A 130 4.16 2.17 5.99
CA PHE A 130 2.70 2.36 5.94
C PHE A 130 1.93 1.74 7.11
N TYR A 131 2.43 0.66 7.71
CA TYR A 131 1.63 -0.18 8.64
C TYR A 131 2.23 -0.34 10.05
N LEU A 132 3.42 0.18 10.33
CA LEU A 132 3.99 0.10 11.68
C LEU A 132 3.22 0.97 12.70
N PRO A 133 3.13 0.53 13.96
CA PRO A 133 3.86 -0.60 14.57
C PRO A 133 3.12 -1.95 14.60
N ASP A 134 1.92 -2.06 14.01
CA ASP A 134 1.04 -3.23 14.15
C ASP A 134 0.64 -3.80 12.79
N SER A 135 1.04 -5.04 12.51
CA SER A 135 0.81 -5.72 11.24
C SER A 135 -0.66 -6.12 11.01
N THR A 136 -1.56 -5.86 11.96
CA THR A 136 -3.01 -6.12 11.81
C THR A 136 -3.61 -5.37 10.62
N GLN A 137 -3.23 -4.09 10.43
CA GLN A 137 -3.74 -3.31 9.30
C GLN A 137 -3.21 -3.86 7.96
N LEU A 138 -1.92 -4.20 7.91
CA LEU A 138 -1.31 -4.86 6.75
C LEU A 138 -2.06 -6.14 6.40
N GLN A 139 -2.39 -6.97 7.38
CA GLN A 139 -3.11 -8.22 7.16
C GLN A 139 -4.49 -7.98 6.55
N VAL A 140 -5.26 -7.03 7.09
CA VAL A 140 -6.59 -6.71 6.58
C VAL A 140 -6.52 -6.21 5.13
N GLU A 141 -5.60 -5.28 4.84
CA GLU A 141 -5.45 -4.73 3.48
C GLU A 141 -4.93 -5.77 2.49
N LEU A 142 -4.00 -6.62 2.91
CA LEU A 142 -3.48 -7.73 2.10
C LEU A 142 -4.58 -8.75 1.77
N ILE A 143 -5.40 -9.15 2.76
CA ILE A 143 -6.53 -10.06 2.54
C ILE A 143 -7.54 -9.43 1.58
N ASN A 144 -7.90 -8.16 1.79
CA ASN A 144 -8.85 -7.46 0.93
C ASN A 144 -8.34 -7.41 -0.51
N PHE A 145 -7.08 -7.03 -0.71
CA PHE A 145 -6.46 -6.97 -2.02
C PHE A 145 -6.42 -8.33 -2.71
N LEU A 146 -5.89 -9.36 -2.03
CA LEU A 146 -5.79 -10.71 -2.59
C LEU A 146 -7.16 -11.34 -2.89
N SER A 147 -8.20 -10.98 -2.12
CA SER A 147 -9.55 -11.52 -2.31
C SER A 147 -10.19 -11.15 -3.66
N MET A 148 -9.72 -10.09 -4.33
CA MET A 148 -10.17 -9.75 -5.68
C MET A 148 -9.80 -10.85 -6.68
N TYR A 149 -8.70 -11.57 -6.43
CA TYR A 149 -8.15 -12.59 -7.32
C TYR A 149 -8.56 -14.01 -6.94
N LYS A 150 -9.40 -14.19 -5.91
CA LYS A 150 -9.78 -15.52 -5.37
C LYS A 150 -10.41 -16.47 -6.39
N ALA A 151 -10.95 -15.95 -7.48
CA ALA A 151 -11.56 -16.76 -8.53
C ALA A 151 -10.50 -17.46 -9.41
N PHE A 152 -9.27 -16.94 -9.47
CA PHE A 152 -8.17 -17.62 -10.15
C PHE A 152 -7.72 -18.85 -9.35
N THR A 153 -7.68 -20.01 -10.01
CA THR A 153 -7.04 -21.22 -9.51
C THR A 153 -6.20 -21.83 -10.63
N LEU A 154 -5.29 -22.76 -10.32
CA LEU A 154 -4.49 -23.45 -11.33
C LEU A 154 -5.32 -24.42 -12.18
N ASP A 155 -6.50 -24.84 -11.67
CA ASP A 155 -7.36 -25.84 -12.30
C ASP A 155 -8.38 -25.25 -13.28
N ASN A 156 -8.63 -23.94 -13.25
CA ASN A 156 -9.61 -23.26 -14.11
C ASN A 156 -8.97 -22.35 -15.16
N TYR A 157 -7.81 -22.75 -15.69
CA TYR A 157 -7.02 -21.96 -16.64
C TYR A 157 -7.75 -21.68 -17.97
N ASP A 158 -8.73 -22.49 -18.32
CA ASP A 158 -9.66 -22.28 -19.44
C ASP A 158 -10.62 -21.10 -19.21
N GLN A 159 -10.86 -20.70 -17.95
CA GLN A 159 -11.78 -19.63 -17.55
C GLN A 159 -11.05 -18.32 -17.21
N TRP A 160 -9.72 -18.29 -17.23
CA TRP A 160 -8.95 -17.13 -16.78
C TRP A 160 -9.24 -15.84 -17.54
N ALA A 161 -9.57 -15.92 -18.84
CA ALA A 161 -9.96 -14.74 -19.60
C ALA A 161 -11.24 -14.09 -19.04
N ASP A 162 -12.28 -14.88 -18.81
CA ASP A 162 -13.56 -14.41 -18.26
C ASP A 162 -13.43 -13.92 -16.81
N ILE A 163 -12.60 -14.61 -16.01
CA ILE A 163 -12.29 -14.19 -14.64
C ILE A 163 -11.55 -12.85 -14.66
N ASN A 164 -10.60 -12.68 -15.57
CA ASN A 164 -9.83 -11.46 -15.70
C ASN A 164 -10.70 -10.26 -16.07
N GLU A 165 -11.70 -10.44 -16.93
CA GLU A 165 -12.68 -9.38 -17.23
C GLU A 165 -13.44 -8.95 -15.97
N GLN A 166 -13.88 -9.90 -15.15
CA GLN A 166 -14.56 -9.59 -13.88
C GLN A 166 -13.64 -8.85 -12.90
N VAL A 167 -12.38 -9.28 -12.79
CA VAL A 167 -11.39 -8.61 -11.95
C VAL A 167 -11.11 -7.20 -12.45
N LEU A 168 -11.04 -6.98 -13.76
CA LEU A 168 -10.86 -5.65 -14.33
C LEU A 168 -12.01 -4.70 -13.95
N GLU A 169 -13.25 -5.18 -13.88
CA GLU A 169 -14.38 -4.36 -13.41
C GLU A 169 -14.25 -4.00 -11.92
N LEU A 170 -13.80 -4.94 -11.07
CA LEU A 170 -13.51 -4.65 -9.66
C LEU A 170 -12.40 -3.60 -9.52
N LEU A 171 -11.32 -3.75 -10.28
CA LEU A 171 -10.18 -2.83 -10.26
C LEU A 171 -10.57 -1.41 -10.67
N LYS A 172 -11.45 -1.25 -11.67
CA LYS A 172 -11.97 0.07 -12.06
C LYS A 172 -12.73 0.75 -10.93
N VAL A 173 -13.50 0.00 -10.14
CA VAL A 173 -14.24 0.54 -8.99
C VAL A 173 -13.29 1.01 -7.90
N GLU A 174 -12.26 0.22 -7.60
CA GLU A 174 -11.24 0.57 -6.61
C GLU A 174 -10.39 1.77 -7.05
N GLU A 175 -9.99 1.82 -8.33
CA GLU A 175 -9.24 2.94 -8.90
C GLU A 175 -10.03 4.25 -8.84
N ALA A 176 -11.32 4.23 -9.22
CA ALA A 176 -12.18 5.40 -9.08
C ALA A 176 -12.35 5.85 -7.62
N SER A 177 -12.43 4.90 -6.69
CA SER A 177 -12.53 5.18 -5.26
C SER A 177 -11.25 5.82 -4.70
N ALA A 178 -10.08 5.34 -5.14
CA ALA A 178 -8.78 5.90 -4.79
C ALA A 178 -8.62 7.33 -5.32
N GLU A 179 -9.00 7.58 -6.58
CA GLU A 179 -8.97 8.92 -7.19
C GLU A 179 -9.88 9.92 -6.45
N GLU A 180 -11.09 9.50 -6.07
CA GLU A 180 -12.00 10.35 -5.30
C GLU A 180 -11.39 10.73 -3.93
N LEU A 181 -10.81 9.75 -3.23
CA LEU A 181 -10.17 9.97 -1.94
C LEU A 181 -9.00 10.96 -2.05
N ASP A 182 -8.15 10.80 -3.07
CA ASP A 182 -7.04 11.71 -3.35
C ASP A 182 -7.53 13.13 -3.65
N GLU A 183 -8.62 13.28 -4.40
CA GLU A 183 -9.20 14.58 -4.66
C GLU A 183 -9.73 15.23 -3.37
N LEU A 184 -10.37 14.46 -2.49
CA LEU A 184 -10.85 14.94 -1.20
C LEU A 184 -9.68 15.39 -0.29
N ILE A 185 -8.62 14.60 -0.21
CA ILE A 185 -7.40 14.92 0.54
C ILE A 185 -6.77 16.21 -0.01
N PHE A 186 -6.65 16.33 -1.33
CA PHE A 186 -6.12 17.50 -2.00
C PHE A 186 -6.95 18.76 -1.71
N ARG A 187 -8.28 18.68 -1.85
CA ARG A 187 -9.21 19.78 -1.54
C ARG A 187 -9.12 20.19 -0.06
N ALA A 188 -8.98 19.22 0.86
CA ALA A 188 -8.81 19.48 2.29
C ALA A 188 -7.49 20.21 2.58
N LYS A 189 -6.38 19.77 1.95
CA LYS A 189 -5.07 20.41 2.03
C LYS A 189 -5.10 21.86 1.54
N LEU A 190 -5.74 22.13 0.39
CA LEU A 190 -5.92 23.49 -0.12
C LEU A 190 -6.72 24.39 0.83
N LYS A 191 -7.80 23.88 1.43
CA LYS A 191 -8.59 24.62 2.44
C LYS A 191 -7.75 24.94 3.68
N LYS A 192 -6.95 23.98 4.16
CA LYS A 192 -6.03 24.16 5.30
C LYS A 192 -4.97 25.23 5.00
N ASP A 193 -4.40 25.23 3.81
CA ASP A 193 -3.39 26.20 3.41
C ASP A 193 -3.96 27.61 3.21
N LYS A 194 -5.16 27.74 2.62
CA LYS A 194 -5.89 29.01 2.56
C LYS A 194 -6.14 29.58 3.96
N ARG A 195 -6.63 28.75 4.90
CA ARG A 195 -6.86 29.15 6.30
C ARG A 195 -5.56 29.57 7.00
N ARG A 196 -4.46 28.83 6.79
CA ARG A 196 -3.13 29.19 7.33
C ARG A 196 -2.64 30.53 6.79
N LYS A 197 -2.75 30.77 5.48
CA LYS A 197 -2.40 32.06 4.85
C LYS A 197 -3.24 33.20 5.42
N TRP A 198 -4.55 33.01 5.58
CA TRP A 198 -5.45 34.02 6.13
C TRP A 198 -5.14 34.34 7.60
N ARG A 199 -4.88 33.32 8.44
CA ARG A 199 -4.41 33.51 9.83
C ARG A 199 -3.10 34.29 9.90
N ARG A 200 -2.12 33.99 9.04
CA ARG A 200 -0.86 34.75 8.98
C ARG A 200 -1.11 36.23 8.64
N LYS A 201 -2.02 36.52 7.70
CA LYS A 201 -2.42 37.90 7.37
C LYS A 201 -3.09 38.61 8.55
N LEU A 202 -3.99 37.95 9.28
CA LEU A 202 -4.63 38.53 10.47
C LEU A 202 -3.63 38.79 11.60
N VAL A 203 -2.72 37.86 11.89
CA VAL A 203 -1.69 38.04 12.92
C VAL A 203 -0.74 39.18 12.54
N ALA A 204 -0.32 39.25 11.27
CA ALA A 204 0.49 40.37 10.78
C ALA A 204 -0.26 41.72 10.87
N GLY A 205 -1.54 41.75 10.50
CA GLY A 205 -2.37 42.95 10.64
C GLY A 205 -2.57 43.38 12.10
N ALA A 206 -2.81 42.42 13.00
CA ALA A 206 -2.92 42.69 14.43
C ALA A 206 -1.61 43.24 15.01
N LEU A 207 -0.46 42.66 14.65
CA LEU A 207 0.86 43.15 15.05
C LEU A 207 1.13 44.59 14.59
N LEU A 208 0.65 44.98 13.40
CA LEU A 208 0.75 46.36 12.90
C LEU A 208 -0.14 47.35 13.68
N LEU A 209 -1.23 46.88 14.31
CA LEU A 209 -2.13 47.72 15.11
C LEU A 209 -1.68 47.88 16.58
N VAL A 210 -0.83 46.98 17.10
CA VAL A 210 -0.24 47.08 18.45
C VAL A 210 0.47 48.44 18.71
N PRO A 211 1.33 48.96 17.82
CA PRO A 211 1.98 50.26 18.05
C PRO A 211 0.99 51.45 18.05
N PHE A 212 -0.12 51.37 17.30
CA PHE A 212 -1.15 52.42 17.32
C PHE A 212 -1.91 52.47 18.66
N GLY A 213 -2.21 51.30 19.25
CA GLY A 213 -2.80 51.23 20.59
C GLY A 213 -1.86 51.76 21.68
N PHE A 214 -0.56 51.48 21.58
CA PHE A 214 0.45 51.99 22.50
C PHE A 214 0.63 53.52 22.38
N GLY A 215 0.62 54.06 21.17
CA GLY A 215 0.69 55.51 20.93
C GLY A 215 -0.47 56.28 21.56
N ILE A 216 -1.69 55.76 21.49
CA ILE A 216 -2.87 56.40 22.10
C ILE A 216 -2.78 56.39 23.64
N ILE A 217 -2.26 55.31 24.24
CA ILE A 217 -2.06 55.22 25.69
C ILE A 217 -0.97 56.20 26.15
N VAL A 218 0.16 56.28 25.44
CA VAL A 218 1.24 57.23 25.76
C VAL A 218 0.75 58.68 25.62
N ILE A 219 -0.05 59.00 24.59
CA ILE A 219 -0.64 60.34 24.46
C ILE A 219 -1.59 60.64 25.62
N LYS A 220 -2.44 59.71 26.06
CA LYS A 220 -3.30 59.94 27.25
C LYS A 220 -2.51 60.13 28.55
N VAL A 221 -1.40 59.42 28.72
CA VAL A 221 -0.54 59.53 29.93
C VAL A 221 0.30 60.82 29.91
N VAL A 222 0.73 61.28 28.73
CA VAL A 222 1.55 62.50 28.58
C VAL A 222 0.71 63.77 28.50
N PHE A 223 -0.52 63.70 27.98
CA PHE A 223 -1.45 64.84 27.85
C PHE A 223 -2.58 64.82 28.89
N GLN A 224 -2.39 64.18 30.04
CA GLN A 224 -3.29 64.38 31.17
C GLN A 224 -2.94 65.74 31.82
N PRO A 225 -3.83 66.76 31.78
CA PRO A 225 -3.56 68.05 32.36
C PRO A 225 -3.33 67.89 33.87
N SER A 226 -2.23 68.46 34.33
CA SER A 226 -1.73 68.37 35.69
C SER A 226 -2.58 69.18 36.67
N ASP A 227 -3.76 68.69 37.00
CA ASP A 227 -4.51 69.16 38.16
C ASP A 227 -4.82 67.96 39.06
N ASN A 228 -3.82 67.61 39.86
CA ASN A 228 -3.97 67.30 41.29
C ASN A 228 -2.63 66.80 41.84
N ARG A 229 -1.92 67.70 42.52
CA ARG A 229 -1.00 67.32 43.58
C ARG A 229 -1.84 66.80 44.74
N LEU A 230 -1.73 65.52 45.08
CA LEU A 230 -1.81 65.09 46.47
C LEU A 230 -1.20 63.68 46.65
N LEU A 231 -0.29 63.65 47.62
CA LEU A 231 0.50 62.56 48.19
C LEU A 231 -0.24 61.24 48.45
N LEU A 232 0.43 60.12 48.17
CA LEU A 232 0.47 58.87 48.97
C LEU A 232 1.52 57.95 48.34
N VAL A 233 2.75 57.88 48.87
CA VAL A 233 3.20 56.90 49.87
C VAL A 233 2.83 55.45 49.50
N GLY A 234 3.83 54.63 49.17
CA GLY A 234 3.72 53.17 49.33
C GLY A 234 4.31 52.31 48.20
N SER A 235 5.41 51.62 48.53
CA SER A 235 5.81 50.29 48.01
C SER A 235 6.07 50.13 46.51
N GLY A 236 7.21 50.65 46.04
CA GLY A 236 7.87 50.14 44.84
C GLY A 236 8.90 49.08 45.22
N SER A 237 8.54 47.79 45.22
CA SER A 237 9.43 46.61 45.11
C SER A 237 8.62 45.30 45.24
N CYS A 238 7.84 44.92 44.22
CA CYS A 238 7.31 43.55 44.17
C CYS A 238 6.96 42.99 42.78
N PHE A 239 7.09 43.75 41.69
CA PHE A 239 6.61 43.27 40.38
C PHE A 239 7.67 42.63 39.47
N LEU A 240 8.96 42.73 39.80
CA LEU A 240 10.03 42.05 39.04
C LEU A 240 10.42 40.66 39.58
N ALA A 241 9.86 40.23 40.72
CA ALA A 241 10.11 38.90 41.28
C ALA A 241 9.10 37.82 40.82
N MET A 242 8.00 38.20 40.15
CA MET A 242 6.92 37.27 39.81
C MET A 242 6.97 36.72 38.37
N LEU A 243 7.81 37.29 37.48
CA LEU A 243 8.01 36.77 36.12
C LEU A 243 9.18 35.77 36.00
N GLY A 244 10.05 35.67 37.01
CA GLY A 244 11.17 34.71 37.01
C GLY A 244 10.81 33.28 37.44
N ARG A 245 9.66 33.06 38.11
CA ARG A 245 9.29 31.73 38.65
C ARG A 245 8.37 30.89 37.76
N GLN A 246 7.74 31.45 36.73
CA GLN A 246 6.91 30.64 35.81
C GLN A 246 7.68 30.03 34.64
N LEU A 247 8.94 30.42 34.40
CA LEU A 247 9.78 29.84 33.35
C LEU A 247 10.64 28.65 33.80
N LEU A 248 10.68 28.33 35.10
CA LEU A 248 11.45 27.21 35.64
C LEU A 248 10.64 25.96 36.02
N GLN A 249 9.31 25.99 35.85
CA GLN A 249 8.44 24.84 36.19
C GLN A 249 7.88 24.09 34.98
N LYS A 250 8.36 24.43 33.76
CA LYS A 250 7.89 23.81 32.51
C LYS A 250 8.99 23.05 31.74
N SER A 251 10.14 22.79 32.37
CA SER A 251 11.23 21.98 31.78
C SER A 251 11.46 20.63 32.48
N GLU A 252 10.61 20.25 33.43
CA GLU A 252 10.53 18.88 33.96
C GLU A 252 9.07 18.41 33.96
N LYS A 253 8.61 17.97 32.79
CA LYS A 253 7.56 16.96 32.60
C LYS A 253 7.48 16.56 31.14
#